data_AF-A0A915NUR8-F1
#
_entry.id   AF-A0A915NUR8-F1
#
_cell.length_a   1.000
_cell.length_b   1.000
_cell.length_c   1.000
_cell.angle_alpha   90.00
_cell.angle_beta   90.00
_cell.angle_gamma   90.00
#
_symmetry.space_group_name_H-M   'P 1'
#
loop_
_entity.id
_entity.type
_entity.pdbx_description
1 polymer ?
#
loop_
_entity_poly.entity_id
_entity_poly.type
_entity_poly.pdbx_seq_one_letter_code
_entity_poly.pdbx_strand_id
1 'polypeptide(L)'
;LSVINILRKQVFCGNLLGQISVYSATSGALLAEVNAHFRQITALAVATESAYILSASEDTYIRIWKLHSRNPDAYKIEFRYGQRFDNMPIVGANFANTRGSGYLVSFYENFKILLFKITRPNRPISEVTINTALE
;
A
#
# COMPACT_ATOMS: atom_id res chain seq x y z
N LEU A 1 6.57 -14.69 -2.10
CA LEU A 1 5.37 -13.94 -1.67
C LEU A 1 5.67 -13.41 -0.28
N SER A 2 5.95 -12.12 -0.14
CA SER A 2 6.24 -11.51 1.17
C SER A 2 4.96 -11.06 1.87
N VAL A 3 3.99 -10.56 1.09
CA VAL A 3 2.75 -9.99 1.61
C VAL A 3 1.57 -10.33 0.69
N ILE A 4 0.39 -10.52 1.29
CA ILE A 4 -0.86 -10.83 0.60
C ILE A 4 -1.98 -9.94 1.16
N ASN A 5 -2.85 -9.47 0.29
CA ASN A 5 -4.09 -8.79 0.67
C ASN A 5 -5.22 -9.15 -0.31
N ILE A 6 -6.48 -8.90 0.06
CA ILE A 6 -7.64 -9.23 -0.78
C ILE A 6 -8.60 -8.04 -0.87
N LEU A 7 -9.04 -7.74 -2.09
CA LEU A 7 -10.13 -6.81 -2.34
C LEU A 7 -11.19 -7.54 -3.15
N ARG A 8 -12.37 -7.78 -2.55
CA ARG A 8 -13.49 -8.47 -3.20
C ARG A 8 -13.08 -9.87 -3.70
N LYS A 9 -12.99 -10.05 -5.03
CA LYS A 9 -12.58 -11.31 -5.69
C LYS A 9 -11.17 -11.23 -6.27
N GLN A 10 -10.39 -10.22 -5.90
CA GLN A 10 -9.02 -10.01 -6.35
C GLN A 10 -8.04 -10.18 -5.19
N VAL A 11 -7.05 -11.03 -5.35
CA VAL A 11 -5.95 -11.24 -4.41
C VAL A 11 -4.73 -10.47 -4.90
N PHE A 12 -4.14 -9.66 -4.05
CA PHE A 12 -2.93 -8.89 -4.30
C PHE A 12 -1.77 -9.52 -3.57
N CYS A 13 -0.69 -9.71 -4.29
CA CYS A 13 0.49 -10.42 -3.83
C CYS A 13 1.72 -9.55 -4.09
N GLY A 14 2.49 -9.26 -3.05
CA GLY A 14 3.78 -8.59 -3.17
C GLY A 14 4.91 -9.59 -3.08
N ASN A 15 5.97 -9.37 -3.87
CA ASN A 15 7.15 -10.22 -3.85
C ASN A 15 8.42 -9.47 -3.42
N LEU A 16 9.50 -10.23 -3.26
CA LEU A 16 10.82 -9.73 -2.84
C LEU A 16 11.52 -8.90 -3.92
N LEU A 17 11.03 -8.96 -5.17
CA LEU A 17 11.55 -8.20 -6.30
C LEU A 17 10.82 -6.87 -6.52
N GLY A 18 9.85 -6.52 -5.67
CA GLY A 18 9.10 -5.27 -5.81
C GLY A 18 7.92 -5.32 -6.77
N GLN A 19 7.52 -6.51 -7.22
CA GLN A 19 6.37 -6.70 -8.11
C GLN A 19 5.09 -6.97 -7.33
N ILE A 20 3.98 -6.42 -7.82
CA ILE A 20 2.63 -6.73 -7.37
C ILE A 20 1.97 -7.60 -8.43
N SER A 21 1.53 -8.78 -8.03
CA SER A 21 0.74 -9.69 -8.86
C SER A 21 -0.70 -9.73 -8.35
N VAL A 22 -1.66 -9.74 -9.27
CA VAL A 22 -3.10 -9.76 -8.98
C VAL A 22 -3.69 -11.06 -9.49
N TYR A 23 -4.40 -11.77 -8.63
CA TYR A 23 -5.05 -13.04 -8.95
C TYR A 23 -6.56 -12.97 -8.76
N SER A 24 -7.28 -13.77 -9.53
CA SER A 24 -8.70 -14.03 -9.30
C SER A 24 -8.85 -15.00 -8.13
N ALA A 25 -9.57 -14.59 -7.08
CA ALA A 25 -9.89 -15.47 -5.95
C ALA A 25 -10.79 -16.65 -6.34
N THR A 26 -11.51 -16.53 -7.47
CA THR A 26 -12.45 -17.58 -7.92
C THR A 26 -11.79 -18.60 -8.83
N SER A 27 -10.95 -18.16 -9.77
CA SER A 27 -10.33 -19.04 -10.76
C SER A 27 -8.85 -19.34 -10.50
N GLY A 28 -8.21 -18.61 -9.58
CA GLY A 28 -6.76 -18.65 -9.37
C GLY A 28 -5.94 -18.04 -10.51
N ALA A 29 -6.59 -17.53 -11.57
CA ALA A 29 -5.90 -16.97 -12.72
C ALA A 29 -5.17 -15.67 -12.37
N LEU A 30 -3.95 -15.50 -12.91
CA LEU A 30 -3.22 -14.25 -12.87
C LEU A 30 -3.93 -13.23 -13.78
N LEU A 31 -4.37 -12.11 -13.21
CA LEU A 31 -5.13 -11.06 -13.88
C LEU A 31 -4.23 -9.92 -14.36
N ALA A 32 -3.25 -9.52 -13.55
CA ALA A 32 -2.36 -8.41 -13.84
C ALA A 32 -1.07 -8.51 -13.03
N GLU A 33 -0.01 -7.89 -13.54
CA GLU A 33 1.25 -7.70 -12.82
C GLU A 33 1.80 -6.30 -13.04
N VAL A 34 2.41 -5.74 -11.99
CA VAL A 34 3.02 -4.41 -12.02
C VAL A 34 4.35 -4.44 -11.28
N ASN A 35 5.39 -3.89 -11.92
CA ASN A 35 6.66 -3.58 -11.25
C ASN A 35 6.48 -2.30 -10.42
N ALA A 36 6.17 -2.48 -9.15
CA ALA A 36 5.78 -1.39 -8.27
C ALA A 36 6.99 -0.74 -7.58
N HIS A 37 8.00 -1.50 -7.20
CA HIS A 37 9.14 -1.05 -6.41
C HIS A 37 10.46 -1.66 -6.93
N PHE A 38 11.59 -1.04 -6.55
CA PHE A 38 12.94 -1.55 -6.89
C PHE A 38 13.48 -2.55 -5.86
N ARG A 39 12.84 -2.65 -4.70
CA ARG A 39 13.18 -3.58 -3.61
C ARG A 39 11.92 -4.30 -3.14
N GLN A 40 12.09 -5.22 -2.19
CA GLN A 40 10.99 -6.00 -1.64
C GLN A 40 9.83 -5.14 -1.15
N ILE A 41 8.61 -5.64 -1.40
CA ILE A 41 7.39 -5.04 -0.85
C ILE A 41 7.24 -5.51 0.59
N THR A 42 7.25 -4.55 1.51
CA THR A 42 7.16 -4.78 2.96
C THR A 42 5.73 -4.70 3.47
N ALA A 43 4.86 -3.94 2.79
CA ALA A 43 3.44 -3.90 3.11
C ALA A 43 2.55 -3.70 1.88
N LEU A 44 1.38 -4.34 1.91
CA LEU A 44 0.28 -4.15 0.97
C LEU A 44 -1.02 -3.93 1.73
N ALA A 45 -1.73 -2.85 1.40
CA ALA A 45 -3.03 -2.54 1.98
C ALA A 45 -4.03 -2.12 0.90
N VAL A 46 -5.33 -2.30 1.20
CA VAL A 46 -6.41 -1.98 0.26
C VAL A 46 -7.47 -1.09 0.92
N ALA A 47 -7.91 -0.07 0.20
CA ALA A 47 -9.04 0.77 0.57
C ALA A 47 -10.28 0.30 -0.19
N THR A 48 -11.26 -0.24 0.53
CA THR A 48 -12.39 -0.99 -0.06
C THR A 48 -13.41 -0.13 -0.79
N GLU A 49 -13.68 1.10 -0.31
CA GLU A 49 -14.63 2.02 -0.94
C GLU A 49 -14.06 2.61 -2.23
N SER A 50 -12.80 3.02 -2.18
CA SER A 50 -12.14 3.70 -3.30
C SER A 50 -11.36 2.76 -4.22
N ALA A 51 -11.30 1.45 -3.95
CA ALA A 51 -10.48 0.50 -4.68
C ALA A 51 -9.03 0.98 -4.88
N TYR A 52 -8.47 1.62 -3.84
CA TYR A 52 -7.06 1.97 -3.82
C TYR A 52 -6.24 0.84 -3.23
N ILE A 53 -5.02 0.71 -3.73
CA ILE A 53 -4.02 -0.23 -3.23
C ILE A 53 -2.84 0.61 -2.79
N LEU A 54 -2.33 0.33 -1.60
CA LEU A 54 -1.11 0.90 -1.07
C LEU A 54 -0.04 -0.18 -1.12
N SER A 55 1.12 0.16 -1.66
CA SER A 55 2.34 -0.65 -1.56
C SER A 55 3.45 0.16 -0.91
N ALA A 56 4.16 -0.46 0.03
CA ALA A 56 5.33 0.11 0.67
C ALA A 56 6.53 -0.83 0.52
N SER A 57 7.73 -0.26 0.48
CA SER A 57 8.95 -1.01 0.21
C SER A 57 10.14 -0.42 0.96
N GLU A 58 11.17 -1.25 1.10
CA GLU A 58 12.52 -0.84 1.50
C GLU A 58 13.19 0.10 0.50
N ASP A 59 12.63 0.28 -0.70
CA ASP A 59 13.08 1.32 -1.64
C ASP A 59 12.78 2.75 -1.14
N THR A 60 12.19 2.90 0.05
CA THR A 60 11.79 4.14 0.73
C THR A 60 10.57 4.84 0.12
N TYR A 61 9.88 4.19 -0.82
CA TYR A 61 8.65 4.70 -1.41
C TYR A 61 7.42 4.02 -0.83
N ILE A 62 6.38 4.82 -0.66
CA ILE A 62 4.99 4.36 -0.64
C ILE A 62 4.36 4.76 -1.96
N ARG A 63 3.69 3.81 -2.62
CA ARG A 63 2.94 4.05 -3.84
C ARG A 63 1.47 3.69 -3.63
N ILE A 64 0.60 4.52 -4.19
CA ILE A 64 -0.84 4.33 -4.20
C ILE A 64 -1.28 4.10 -5.63
N TRP A 65 -2.09 3.09 -5.79
CA TRP A 65 -2.59 2.62 -7.06
C TRP A 65 -4.11 2.60 -7.03
N LYS A 66 -4.73 2.80 -8.19
CA LYS A 66 -6.17 2.61 -8.40
C LYS A 66 -6.38 1.32 -9.17
N LEU A 67 -7.19 0.42 -8.63
CA LEU A 67 -7.66 -0.74 -9.36
C LEU A 67 -8.93 -0.37 -10.12
N HIS A 68 -8.90 -0.61 -11.44
CA HIS A 68 -10.08 -0.52 -12.27
C HIS A 68 -10.78 -1.88 -12.32
N SER A 69 -12.08 -1.88 -12.03
CA SER A 69 -12.90 -3.11 -12.03
C SER A 69 -13.88 -3.15 -13.21
N ARG A 70 -13.94 -2.09 -14.01
CA ARG A 70 -14.93 -1.94 -15.10
C ARG A 70 -14.25 -2.14 -16.45
N ASN A 71 -14.92 -2.87 -17.33
CA ASN A 71 -14.48 -3.06 -18.71
C ASN A 71 -14.46 -1.71 -19.45
N PRO A 72 -13.48 -1.43 -20.34
CA PRO A 72 -12.43 -2.33 -20.84
C PRO A 72 -11.19 -2.45 -19.94
N ASP A 73 -10.99 -1.56 -18.97
CA ASP A 73 -9.79 -1.49 -18.12
C ASP A 73 -9.84 -2.45 -16.91
N ALA A 74 -10.53 -3.57 -17.00
CA ALA A 74 -10.67 -4.49 -15.87
C ALA A 74 -9.30 -5.01 -15.41
N TYR A 75 -9.05 -4.95 -14.10
CA TYR A 75 -7.81 -5.37 -13.43
C TYR A 75 -6.58 -4.49 -13.72
N LYS A 76 -6.75 -3.40 -14.48
CA LYS A 76 -5.69 -2.42 -14.67
C LYS A 76 -5.37 -1.72 -13.35
N ILE A 77 -4.09 -1.77 -12.96
CA ILE A 77 -3.56 -1.06 -11.80
C ILE A 77 -2.91 0.22 -12.31
N GLU A 78 -3.51 1.36 -11.98
CA GLU A 78 -3.03 2.68 -12.40
C GLU A 78 -2.28 3.35 -11.24
N PHE A 79 -1.07 3.82 -11.48
CA PHE A 79 -0.34 4.63 -10.52
C PHE A 79 -1.07 5.97 -10.29
N ARG A 80 -1.33 6.32 -9.02
CA ARG A 80 -2.00 7.58 -8.66
C ARG A 80 -1.10 8.53 -7.92
N TYR A 81 -0.30 7.99 -7.00
CA TYR A 81 0.48 8.80 -6.09
C TYR A 81 1.68 8.02 -5.56
N GLY A 82 2.77 8.73 -5.28
CA GLY A 82 3.94 8.18 -4.63
C GLY A 82 4.54 9.18 -3.66
N GLN A 83 4.88 8.73 -2.46
CA GLN A 83 5.62 9.49 -1.45
C GLN A 83 6.95 8.81 -1.19
N ARG A 84 8.01 9.60 -1.11
CA ARG A 84 9.35 9.16 -0.70
C ARG A 84 9.62 9.55 0.75
N PHE A 85 10.29 8.68 1.49
CA PHE A 85 10.74 8.92 2.86
C PHE A 85 12.25 8.72 2.96
N ASP A 86 13.01 9.80 2.84
CA ASP A 86 14.48 9.73 2.81
C ASP A 86 15.05 9.09 4.08
N ASN A 87 15.98 8.16 3.88
CA ASN A 87 16.72 7.45 4.94
C ASN A 87 15.85 6.70 5.97
N MET A 88 14.60 6.39 5.64
CA MET A 88 13.71 5.64 6.53
C MET A 88 13.12 4.44 5.80
N PRO A 89 13.75 3.25 5.89
CA PRO A 89 13.17 2.03 5.36
C PRO A 89 11.79 1.77 5.98
N ILE A 90 10.79 1.59 5.13
CA ILE A 90 9.41 1.38 5.56
C ILE A 90 9.22 -0.10 5.88
N VAL A 91 8.82 -0.39 7.12
CA VAL A 91 8.58 -1.76 7.59
C VAL A 91 7.11 -2.13 7.54
N GLY A 92 6.22 -1.14 7.60
CA GLY A 92 4.79 -1.37 7.60
C GLY A 92 4.02 -0.15 7.09
N ALA A 93 2.90 -0.41 6.42
CA ALA A 93 1.98 0.63 6.02
C ALA A 93 0.57 0.07 5.88
N ASN A 94 -0.43 0.87 6.24
CA ASN A 94 -1.83 0.52 6.07
C ASN A 94 -2.70 1.75 5.83
N PHE A 95 -3.83 1.60 5.16
CA PHE A 95 -4.79 2.70 5.06
C PHE A 95 -5.40 3.00 6.44
N ALA A 96 -5.56 4.27 6.76
CA ALA A 96 -6.22 4.70 7.99
C ALA A 96 -7.75 4.62 7.89
N ASN A 97 -8.29 4.43 6.68
CA ASN A 97 -9.72 4.32 6.43
C ASN A 97 -10.04 3.58 5.12
N THR A 98 -11.28 3.12 5.01
CA THR A 98 -11.83 2.41 3.82
C THR A 98 -11.90 3.28 2.57
N ARG A 99 -11.93 4.61 2.73
CA ARG A 99 -11.91 5.59 1.63
C ARG A 99 -10.53 5.80 1.02
N GLY A 100 -9.46 5.43 1.72
CA GLY A 100 -8.08 5.74 1.33
C GLY A 100 -7.75 7.23 1.34
N SER A 101 -8.39 8.03 2.22
CA SER A 101 -8.05 9.45 2.36
C SER A 101 -6.83 9.70 3.26
N GLY A 102 -6.32 8.67 3.92
CA GLY A 102 -5.09 8.71 4.71
C GLY A 102 -4.50 7.32 4.92
N TYR A 103 -3.23 7.27 5.31
CA TYR A 103 -2.48 6.06 5.54
C TYR A 103 -1.50 6.23 6.71
N LEU A 104 -1.24 5.11 7.39
CA LEU A 104 -0.31 4.97 8.50
C LEU A 104 0.98 4.34 7.98
N VAL A 105 2.12 4.76 8.53
CA VAL A 105 3.44 4.23 8.17
C VAL A 105 4.26 4.00 9.42
N SER A 106 4.91 2.84 9.49
CA SER A 106 5.96 2.54 10.46
C SER A 106 7.30 2.38 9.74
N PHE A 107 8.36 2.84 10.39
CA PHE A 107 9.73 2.85 9.86
C PHE A 107 10.63 2.02 10.77
N TYR A 108 11.70 1.45 10.21
CA TYR A 108 12.60 0.56 10.94
C TYR A 108 13.21 1.20 12.20
N GLU A 109 13.69 2.44 12.08
CA GLU A 109 14.38 3.16 13.16
C GLU A 109 13.48 4.12 13.93
N ASN A 110 12.16 4.02 13.78
CA ASN A 110 11.20 4.93 14.42
C ASN A 110 10.18 4.16 15.26
N PHE A 111 10.12 4.47 16.55
CA PHE A 111 9.14 3.89 17.47
C PHE A 111 7.72 4.48 17.30
N LYS A 112 7.55 5.48 16.44
CA LYS A 112 6.25 6.11 16.16
C LYS A 112 5.63 5.58 14.87
N ILE A 113 4.29 5.56 14.85
CA ILE A 113 3.52 5.38 13.61
C ILE A 113 3.08 6.76 13.13
N LEU A 114 3.44 7.11 11.90
CA LEU A 114 3.10 8.40 11.32
C LEU A 114 1.80 8.30 10.52
N LEU A 115 0.87 9.24 10.74
CA LEU A 115 -0.37 9.35 9.97
C LEU A 115 -0.24 10.43 8.90
N PHE A 116 -0.46 10.02 7.65
CA PHE A 116 -0.48 10.89 6.49
C PHE A 116 -1.90 10.97 5.92
N LYS A 117 -2.28 12.15 5.45
CA LYS A 117 -3.52 12.34 4.69
C LYS A 117 -3.17 12.54 3.23
N ILE A 118 -3.95 11.93 2.34
CA ILE A 118 -3.84 12.11 0.90
C ILE A 118 -4.65 13.35 0.53
N THR A 119 -4.04 14.53 0.63
CA THR A 119 -4.61 15.83 0.23
C THR A 119 -3.66 16.56 -0.71
N ARG A 120 -4.18 17.46 -1.55
CA ARG A 120 -3.30 18.40 -2.26
C ARG A 120 -3.18 19.70 -1.45
N PRO A 121 -1.99 20.14 -0.99
CA PRO A 121 -0.68 19.45 -0.97
C PRO A 121 -0.57 18.43 0.18
N ASN A 122 0.29 17.42 0.01
CA ASN A 122 0.51 16.40 1.03
C ASN A 122 1.46 16.94 2.11
N ARG A 123 0.98 16.97 3.34
CA ARG A 123 1.78 17.28 4.54
C ARG A 123 1.46 16.24 5.60
N PRO A 124 2.44 15.84 6.44
CA PRO A 124 2.14 15.06 7.64
C PRO A 124 1.13 15.86 8.46
N ILE A 125 0.02 15.21 8.85
CA ILE A 125 -1.06 15.91 9.57
C ILE A 125 -0.92 15.70 11.07
N SER A 126 -0.42 14.54 11.49
CA SER A 126 -0.27 14.21 12.90
C SER A 126 0.64 13.01 13.07
N GLU A 127 1.49 13.04 14.10
CA GLU A 127 2.14 11.84 14.59
C GLU A 127 1.15 11.08 15.48
N VAL A 128 0.98 9.79 15.24
CA VAL A 128 0.24 8.94 16.17
C VAL A 128 1.28 8.25 17.03
N THR A 129 1.55 8.82 18.20
CA THR A 129 2.30 8.12 19.23
C THR A 129 1.40 7.01 19.76
N ILE A 130 1.70 5.76 19.42
CA ILE A 130 1.17 4.65 20.19
C ILE A 130 1.92 4.72 21.51
N ASN A 131 1.30 5.31 22.53
CA ASN A 131 1.76 5.10 23.90
C ASN A 131 1.58 3.61 24.14
N THR A 132 2.67 2.85 24.08
CA THR A 132 2.71 1.55 24.74
C THR A 132 2.46 1.85 26.21
N ALA A 133 1.23 1.62 26.66
CA ALA A 133 0.94 1.43 28.07
C ALA A 133 1.67 0.15 28.48
N LEU A 134 2.96 0.28 28.76
CA LEU A 134 3.71 -0.62 29.59
C LEU A 134 3.82 0.08 30.94
N GLU A 135 2.75 -0.04 31.74
CA GLU A 135 2.81 -0.04 33.19
C GLU A 135 2.24 -1.37 33.68
#